data_AF-A0A915CBM4-F1
#
_entry.id   AF-A0A915CBM4-F1
#
_cell.length_a   1.000
_cell.length_b   1.000
_cell.length_c   1.000
_cell.angle_alpha   90.00
_cell.angle_beta   90.00
_cell.angle_gamma   90.00
#
_symmetry.space_group_name_H-M   'P 1'
#
loop_
_entity.id
_entity.type
_entity.pdbx_description
1 polymer ?
#
loop_
_entity_poly.entity_id
_entity_poly.type
_entity_poly.pdbx_seq_one_letter_code
_entity_poly.pdbx_strand_id
1 'polypeptide(L)'
;EQSKIADRLAEVSDQDEKICALLKRTKASSEEEERLLREHMRLLNEKDALVRRSEYFNVLEQLKEVQDDIKALQKKLSSASCIEHDEKTEEDKQNIDRMMDELVSLVNKKDQLSQKLIHHEAEDEEFDERDRLTLEAAANFSRGYEQPVSASRRLITWIRSEMSS
;
A
#
# COMPACT_ATOMS: atom_id res chain seq x y z
N GLU A 1 -12.82 0.91 8.47
CA GLU A 1 -11.66 0.13 7.97
C GLU A 1 -10.36 0.92 7.99
N GLN A 2 -10.23 2.08 7.32
CA GLN A 2 -8.99 2.88 7.36
C GLN A 2 -8.54 3.24 8.80
N SER A 3 -9.44 3.70 9.67
CA SER A 3 -9.10 3.97 11.08
C SER A 3 -8.54 2.75 11.81
N LYS A 4 -9.12 1.56 11.57
CA LYS A 4 -8.65 0.31 12.20
C LYS A 4 -7.25 -0.08 11.69
N ILE A 5 -6.97 0.15 10.40
CA ILE A 5 -5.65 -0.09 9.81
C ILE A 5 -4.63 0.90 10.42
N ALA A 6 -4.99 2.17 10.56
CA ALA A 6 -4.14 3.17 11.18
C ALA A 6 -3.83 2.83 12.64
N ASP A 7 -4.84 2.43 13.42
CA ASP A 7 -4.66 1.99 14.81
C ASP A 7 -3.72 0.77 14.90
N ARG A 8 -3.92 -0.22 14.01
CA ARG A 8 -3.07 -1.41 13.98
C ARG A 8 -1.64 -1.09 13.53
N LEU A 9 -1.47 -0.20 12.56
CA LEU A 9 -0.16 0.24 12.09
C LEU A 9 0.62 0.94 13.20
N ALA A 10 -0.04 1.78 14.00
CA ALA A 10 0.55 2.40 15.18
C ALA A 10 0.97 1.34 16.21
N GLU A 11 0.12 0.37 16.51
CA GLU A 11 0.44 -0.72 17.44
C GLU A 11 1.65 -1.56 16.97
N VAL A 12 1.69 -1.94 15.69
CA VAL A 12 2.80 -2.72 15.11
C VAL A 12 4.09 -1.91 15.14
N SER A 13 4.03 -0.61 14.85
CA SER A 13 5.19 0.29 14.94
C SER A 13 5.74 0.37 16.38
N ASP A 14 4.86 0.52 17.37
CA ASP A 14 5.25 0.55 18.79
C ASP A 14 5.87 -0.77 19.24
N GLN A 15 5.37 -1.91 18.73
CA GLN A 15 5.94 -3.23 18.99
C GLN A 15 7.33 -3.36 18.35
N ASP A 16 7.47 -2.90 17.12
CA ASP A 16 8.72 -2.96 16.36
C ASP A 16 9.84 -2.16 17.03
N GLU A 17 9.53 -0.95 17.50
CA GLU A 17 10.47 -0.11 18.25
C GLU A 17 10.96 -0.78 19.52
N LYS A 18 10.05 -1.45 20.26
CA LYS A 18 10.40 -2.20 21.47
C LYS A 18 11.33 -3.37 21.14
N ILE A 19 11.04 -4.11 20.08
CA ILE A 19 11.89 -5.23 19.66
C ILE A 19 13.26 -4.74 19.18
N CYS A 20 13.32 -3.66 18.41
CA CYS A 20 14.57 -3.01 18.02
C CYS A 20 15.41 -2.59 19.25
N ALA A 21 14.76 -2.01 20.27
CA ALA A 21 15.44 -1.62 21.50
C ALA A 21 15.98 -2.82 22.29
N LEU A 22 15.25 -3.94 22.30
CA LEU A 22 15.71 -5.20 22.90
C LEU A 22 16.88 -5.79 22.11
N LEU A 23 16.78 -5.84 20.78
CA LEU A 23 17.84 -6.32 19.88
C LEU A 23 19.17 -5.59 20.10
N LYS A 24 19.15 -4.27 20.30
CA LYS A 24 20.35 -3.46 20.58
C LYS A 24 21.07 -3.87 21.88
N ARG A 25 20.35 -4.46 22.84
CA ARG A 25 20.86 -4.84 24.18
C ARG A 25 21.19 -6.33 24.29
N THR A 26 20.63 -7.15 23.42
CA THR A 26 20.82 -8.62 23.43
C THR A 26 22.23 -8.99 22.93
N LYS A 27 22.79 -10.06 23.51
CA LYS A 27 24.09 -10.58 23.10
C LYS A 27 24.01 -11.19 21.70
N ALA A 28 24.96 -10.81 20.86
CA ALA A 28 25.10 -11.36 19.51
C ALA A 28 25.26 -12.88 19.52
N SER A 29 24.61 -13.53 18.55
CA SER A 29 24.53 -14.98 18.34
C SER A 29 23.89 -15.76 19.49
N SER A 30 22.98 -15.13 20.23
CA SER A 30 22.15 -15.84 21.22
C SER A 30 20.83 -16.29 20.62
N GLU A 31 20.26 -17.38 21.15
CA GLU A 31 18.93 -17.87 20.74
C GLU A 31 17.83 -16.82 20.92
N GLU A 32 17.96 -15.97 21.95
CA GLU A 32 17.06 -14.85 22.19
C GLU A 32 17.16 -13.77 21.10
N GLU A 33 18.36 -13.50 20.58
CA GLU A 33 18.53 -12.58 19.44
C GLU A 33 17.83 -13.13 18.19
N GLU A 34 18.03 -14.42 17.88
CA GLU A 34 17.37 -15.06 16.74
C GLU A 34 15.84 -15.06 16.87
N ARG A 35 15.31 -15.22 18.09
CA ARG A 35 13.88 -15.08 18.38
C ARG A 35 13.39 -13.66 18.13
N LEU A 36 14.08 -12.65 18.67
CA LEU A 36 13.72 -11.24 18.51
C LEU A 36 13.80 -10.78 17.05
N LEU A 37 14.77 -11.27 16.28
CA LEU A 37 14.92 -10.95 14.86
C LEU A 37 13.82 -11.56 14.00
N ARG A 38 13.42 -12.81 14.27
CA ARG A 38 12.26 -13.43 13.61
C ARG A 38 10.99 -12.61 13.85
N GLU A 39 10.80 -12.16 15.09
CA GLU A 39 9.65 -11.34 15.44
C GLU A 39 9.71 -9.95 14.80
N HIS A 40 10.89 -9.32 14.75
CA HIS A 40 11.10 -8.07 14.02
C HIS A 40 10.73 -8.20 12.53
N MET A 41 11.21 -9.26 11.86
CA MET A 41 10.84 -9.52 10.46
C MET A 41 9.34 -9.76 10.28
N ARG A 42 8.71 -10.49 11.21
CA ARG A 42 7.26 -10.69 11.20
C ARG A 42 6.52 -9.36 11.29
N LEU A 43 6.94 -8.46 12.18
CA LEU A 43 6.34 -7.14 12.35
C LEU A 43 6.58 -6.23 11.14
N LEU A 44 7.75 -6.28 10.51
CA LEU A 44 8.02 -5.54 9.27
C LEU A 44 7.10 -5.98 8.14
N ASN A 45 6.96 -7.29 7.92
CA ASN A 45 6.05 -7.82 6.90
C ASN A 45 4.59 -7.45 7.21
N GLU A 46 4.18 -7.54 8.49
CA GLU A 46 2.85 -7.12 8.92
C GLU A 46 2.61 -5.62 8.66
N LYS A 47 3.59 -4.77 8.96
CA LYS A 47 3.54 -3.33 8.70
C LYS A 47 3.39 -3.05 7.20
N ASP A 48 4.20 -3.69 6.37
CA ASP A 48 4.16 -3.51 4.92
C ASP A 48 2.81 -3.95 4.34
N ALA A 49 2.25 -5.07 4.80
CA ALA A 49 0.91 -5.52 4.42
C ALA A 49 -0.19 -4.52 4.84
N LEU A 50 -0.09 -3.94 6.03
CA LEU A 50 -1.04 -2.91 6.49
C LEU A 50 -0.95 -1.62 5.67
N VAL A 51 0.26 -1.21 5.28
CA VAL A 51 0.47 -0.04 4.40
C VAL A 51 -0.17 -0.29 3.03
N ARG A 52 0.12 -1.42 2.38
CA ARG A 52 -0.53 -1.80 1.10
C ARG A 52 -2.05 -1.78 1.23
N ARG A 53 -2.59 -2.42 2.28
CA ARG A 53 -4.03 -2.42 2.53
C ARG A 53 -4.61 -1.01 2.74
N SER A 54 -3.87 -0.11 3.39
CA SER A 54 -4.26 1.30 3.55
C SER A 54 -4.33 2.01 2.20
N GLU A 55 -3.30 1.84 1.36
CA GLU A 55 -3.22 2.41 0.02
C GLU A 55 -4.35 1.92 -0.88
N TYR A 56 -4.67 0.63 -0.83
CA TYR A 56 -5.82 0.04 -1.51
C TYR A 56 -7.14 0.75 -1.16
N PHE A 57 -7.42 0.93 0.13
CA PHE A 57 -8.64 1.62 0.56
C PHE A 57 -8.65 3.11 0.18
N ASN A 58 -7.51 3.77 0.16
CA ASN A 58 -7.40 5.16 -0.31
C ASN A 58 -7.74 5.26 -1.81
N VAL A 59 -7.27 4.31 -2.64
CA VAL A 59 -7.63 4.26 -4.07
C VAL A 59 -9.13 4.00 -4.26
N LEU A 60 -9.73 3.10 -3.47
CA LEU A 60 -11.18 2.86 -3.49
C LEU A 60 -12.00 4.10 -3.13
N GLU A 61 -11.55 4.87 -2.14
CA GLU A 61 -12.20 6.11 -1.74
C GLU A 61 -12.15 7.16 -2.85
N GLN A 62 -10.98 7.35 -3.47
CA GLN A 62 -10.83 8.23 -4.63
C GLN A 62 -11.68 7.78 -5.82
N LEU A 63 -11.78 6.47 -6.07
CA LEU A 63 -12.65 5.94 -7.12
C LEU A 63 -14.11 6.29 -6.86
N LYS A 64 -14.57 6.17 -5.61
CA LYS A 64 -15.94 6.51 -5.23
C LYS A 64 -16.20 8.01 -5.41
N GLU A 65 -15.29 8.86 -4.96
CA GLU A 65 -15.38 10.31 -5.15
C GLU A 65 -15.49 10.68 -6.64
N VAL A 66 -14.57 10.16 -7.47
CA VAL A 66 -14.60 10.39 -8.92
C VAL A 66 -15.88 9.87 -9.57
N GLN A 67 -16.43 8.74 -9.11
CA GLN A 67 -17.71 8.23 -9.60
C GLN A 67 -18.87 9.15 -9.23
N ASP A 68 -18.88 9.73 -8.03
CA ASP A 68 -19.91 10.65 -7.59
C ASP A 68 -19.82 11.99 -8.33
N ASP A 69 -18.61 12.48 -8.60
CA ASP A 69 -18.36 13.66 -9.44
C ASP A 69 -18.85 13.44 -10.88
N ILE A 70 -18.56 12.28 -11.47
CA ILE A 70 -19.07 11.90 -12.81
C ILE A 70 -20.60 11.93 -12.81
N LYS A 71 -21.26 11.32 -11.82
CA LYS A 71 -22.74 11.30 -11.76
C LYS A 71 -23.30 12.71 -11.62
N ALA A 72 -22.70 13.54 -10.78
CA ALA A 72 -23.13 14.92 -10.58
C ALA A 72 -22.98 15.75 -11.85
N LEU A 73 -21.85 15.61 -12.55
CA LEU A 73 -21.56 16.31 -13.79
C LEU A 73 -22.47 15.84 -14.93
N GLN A 74 -22.70 14.53 -15.05
CA GLN A 74 -23.67 13.97 -16.00
C GLN A 74 -25.08 14.51 -15.77
N LYS A 75 -25.55 14.58 -14.52
CA LYS A 75 -26.86 15.17 -14.19
C LYS A 75 -26.94 16.63 -14.61
N LYS A 76 -25.90 17.42 -14.32
CA LYS A 76 -25.82 18.84 -14.72
C LYS A 76 -25.82 18.98 -16.24
N LEU A 77 -25.08 18.12 -16.95
CA LEU A 77 -25.00 18.12 -18.40
C LEU A 77 -26.35 17.77 -19.04
N SER A 78 -27.06 16.76 -18.51
CA SER A 78 -28.41 16.44 -18.97
C SER A 78 -29.36 17.63 -18.77
N SER A 79 -29.33 18.30 -17.61
CA SER A 79 -30.15 19.49 -17.37
C SER A 79 -29.83 20.64 -18.32
N ALA A 80 -28.54 20.91 -18.60
CA ALA A 80 -28.12 21.94 -19.55
C ALA A 80 -28.49 21.57 -20.99
N SER A 81 -28.44 20.28 -21.34
CA SER A 81 -28.76 19.80 -22.68
C SER A 81 -30.26 19.79 -22.97
N CYS A 82 -31.12 19.73 -21.95
CA CYS A 82 -32.59 19.75 -22.08
C CYS A 82 -33.17 21.10 -22.53
N ILE A 83 -32.39 22.18 -22.53
CA ILE A 83 -32.77 23.46 -23.14
C ILE A 83 -32.92 23.24 -24.66
N GLU A 84 -34.00 23.72 -25.28
CA GLU A 84 -34.22 23.55 -26.72
C GLU A 84 -33.06 24.13 -27.53
N HIS A 85 -32.65 23.44 -28.60
CA HIS A 85 -31.44 23.80 -29.36
C HIS A 85 -31.52 25.21 -29.97
N ASP A 86 -32.72 25.68 -30.30
CA ASP A 86 -32.97 27.01 -30.86
C ASP A 86 -32.95 28.13 -29.80
N GLU A 87 -33.00 27.78 -28.50
CA GLU A 87 -32.89 28.72 -27.37
C GLU A 87 -31.48 28.77 -26.75
N LYS A 88 -30.55 27.89 -27.18
CA LYS A 88 -29.19 27.85 -26.63
C LYS A 88 -28.34 29.03 -27.09
N THR A 89 -27.87 29.81 -26.14
CA THR A 89 -26.89 30.86 -26.40
C THR A 89 -25.51 30.28 -26.73
N GLU A 90 -24.63 31.08 -27.33
CA GLU A 90 -23.24 30.68 -27.56
C GLU A 90 -22.49 30.37 -26.24
N GLU A 91 -22.86 31.07 -25.16
CA GLU A 91 -22.35 30.81 -23.81
C GLU A 91 -22.78 29.44 -23.28
N ASP A 92 -24.03 29.03 -23.55
CA ASP A 92 -24.51 27.69 -23.17
C ASP A 92 -23.74 26.58 -23.85
N LYS A 93 -23.39 26.75 -25.14
CA LYS A 93 -22.59 25.79 -25.90
C LYS A 93 -21.18 25.67 -25.33
N GLN A 94 -20.50 26.80 -25.09
CA GLN A 94 -19.17 26.81 -24.47
C GLN A 94 -19.16 26.17 -23.08
N ASN A 95 -20.22 26.40 -22.30
CA ASN A 95 -20.36 25.79 -20.99
C ASN A 95 -20.59 24.27 -21.07
N ILE A 96 -21.38 23.79 -22.04
CA ILE A 96 -21.58 22.37 -22.31
C ILE A 96 -20.27 21.70 -22.75
N ASP A 97 -19.53 22.32 -23.67
CA ASP A 97 -18.24 21.79 -24.17
C ASP A 97 -17.23 21.67 -23.03
N ARG A 98 -17.11 22.70 -22.18
CA ARG A 98 -16.27 22.64 -20.98
C ARG A 98 -16.66 21.51 -20.02
N MET A 99 -17.96 21.30 -19.81
CA MET A 99 -18.46 20.21 -18.96
C MET A 99 -18.19 18.82 -19.58
N MET A 100 -18.20 18.71 -20.91
CA MET A 100 -17.82 17.49 -21.62
C MET A 100 -16.32 17.21 -21.46
N ASP A 101 -15.46 18.21 -21.59
CA ASP A 101 -14.01 18.08 -21.37
C ASP A 101 -13.70 17.63 -19.93
N GLU A 102 -14.37 18.24 -18.95
CA GLU A 102 -14.26 17.85 -17.54
C GLU A 102 -14.70 16.39 -17.32
N LEU A 103 -15.79 15.96 -17.97
CA LEU A 103 -16.27 14.58 -17.89
C LEU A 103 -15.25 13.59 -18.48
N VAL A 104 -14.65 13.91 -19.62
CA VAL A 104 -13.58 13.09 -20.23
C VAL A 104 -12.39 12.98 -19.27
N SER A 105 -11.99 14.09 -18.65
CA SER A 105 -10.91 14.09 -17.65
C SER A 105 -11.23 13.20 -16.46
N LEU A 106 -12.46 13.27 -15.92
CA LEU A 106 -12.88 12.42 -14.80
C LEU A 106 -12.95 10.93 -15.18
N VAL A 107 -13.42 10.60 -16.38
CA VAL A 107 -13.44 9.21 -16.88
C VAL A 107 -12.02 8.67 -17.03
N ASN A 108 -11.09 9.47 -17.55
CA ASN A 108 -9.67 9.09 -17.63
C ASN A 108 -9.06 8.88 -16.25
N LYS A 109 -9.36 9.77 -15.28
CA LYS A 109 -8.92 9.61 -13.89
C LYS A 109 -9.48 8.31 -13.27
N LYS A 110 -10.74 7.98 -13.52
CA LYS A 110 -11.36 6.71 -13.08
C LYS A 110 -10.64 5.51 -13.68
N ASP A 111 -10.31 5.55 -14.96
CA ASP A 111 -9.59 4.47 -15.64
C ASP A 111 -8.20 4.26 -15.04
N GLN A 112 -7.45 5.34 -14.81
CA GLN A 112 -6.13 5.28 -14.15
C GLN A 112 -6.21 4.69 -12.74
N LEU A 113 -7.20 5.11 -11.94
CA LEU A 113 -7.40 4.56 -10.60
C LEU A 113 -7.81 3.07 -10.65
N SER A 114 -8.61 2.66 -11.63
CA SER A 114 -8.97 1.25 -11.83
C SER A 114 -7.74 0.40 -12.20
N GLN A 115 -6.88 0.91 -13.09
CA GLN A 115 -5.62 0.24 -13.44
C GLN A 115 -4.69 0.14 -12.23
N LYS A 116 -4.62 1.21 -11.41
CA LYS A 116 -3.85 1.20 -10.17
C LYS A 116 -4.34 0.13 -9.19
N LEU A 117 -5.65 -0.09 -9.10
CA LEU A 117 -6.22 -1.15 -8.26
C LEU A 117 -5.82 -2.54 -8.74
N ILE A 118 -5.92 -2.79 -10.05
CA ILE A 118 -5.52 -4.06 -10.67
C ILE A 118 -4.03 -4.34 -10.42
N HIS A 119 -3.18 -3.32 -10.57
CA HIS A 119 -1.75 -3.45 -10.31
C HIS A 119 -1.48 -3.79 -8.85
N HIS A 120 -2.13 -3.09 -7.93
CA HIS A 120 -1.99 -3.33 -6.50
C HIS A 120 -2.42 -4.76 -6.11
N GLU A 121 -3.51 -5.28 -6.69
CA GLU A 121 -3.97 -6.65 -6.44
C GLU A 121 -2.95 -7.69 -6.95
N ALA A 122 -2.38 -7.47 -8.14
CA ALA A 122 -1.33 -8.35 -8.67
C ALA A 122 -0.04 -8.30 -7.85
N GLU A 123 0.36 -7.11 -7.39
CA GLU A 123 1.53 -6.94 -6.52
C GLU A 123 1.34 -7.60 -5.16
N ASP A 124 0.16 -7.47 -4.54
CA ASP A 124 -0.12 -8.05 -3.22
C ASP A 124 -0.01 -9.58 -3.24
N GLU A 125 -0.49 -10.23 -4.32
CA GLU A 125 -0.30 -11.67 -4.53
C GLU A 125 1.17 -12.07 -4.65
N GLU A 126 2.00 -11.26 -5.33
CA GLU A 126 3.45 -11.50 -5.44
C GLU A 126 4.18 -11.30 -4.10
N PHE A 127 3.81 -10.25 -3.35
CA PHE A 127 4.40 -9.96 -2.04
C PHE A 127 4.10 -11.08 -1.04
N ASP A 128 2.88 -11.59 -0.99
CA ASP A 128 2.50 -12.68 -0.08
C ASP A 128 3.31 -13.95 -0.34
N GLU A 129 3.53 -14.31 -1.62
CA GLU A 129 4.37 -15.45 -1.96
C GLU A 129 5.84 -15.20 -1.61
N ARG A 130 6.36 -13.99 -1.87
CA ARG A 130 7.74 -13.62 -1.52
C ARG A 130 7.96 -13.65 -0.01
N ASP A 131 7.02 -13.15 0.78
CA ASP A 131 7.10 -13.15 2.25
C ASP A 131 7.09 -14.58 2.78
N ARG A 132 6.23 -15.45 2.22
CA ARG A 132 6.20 -16.89 2.53
C ARG A 132 7.54 -17.56 2.23
N LEU A 133 8.10 -17.35 1.04
CA LEU A 133 9.39 -17.89 0.63
C LEU A 133 10.54 -17.35 1.48
N THR A 134 10.50 -16.08 1.88
CA THR A 134 11.50 -15.46 2.74
C THR A 134 11.47 -16.07 4.14
N LEU A 135 10.28 -16.28 4.70
CA LEU A 135 10.12 -16.88 6.01
C LEU A 135 10.46 -18.39 5.99
N GLU A 136 10.10 -19.10 4.92
CA GLU A 136 10.47 -20.50 4.72
C GLU A 136 11.99 -20.66 4.53
N ALA A 137 12.63 -19.79 3.74
CA ALA A 137 14.08 -19.77 3.60
C ALA A 137 14.78 -19.46 4.92
N ALA A 138 14.24 -18.56 5.74
CA ALA A 138 14.73 -18.29 7.07
C ALA A 138 14.57 -19.49 8.02
N ALA A 139 13.49 -20.26 7.89
CA ALA A 139 13.20 -21.44 8.72
C ALA A 139 13.98 -22.69 8.30
N ASN A 140 14.13 -22.93 7.00
CA ASN A 140 14.76 -24.13 6.42
C ASN A 140 16.29 -24.01 6.27
N PHE A 141 16.88 -22.89 6.68
CA PHE A 141 18.32 -22.69 6.61
C PHE A 141 19.05 -23.59 7.64
N SER A 142 19.38 -24.82 7.24
CA SER A 142 20.32 -25.71 7.92
C SER A 142 21.47 -26.06 6.96
N ARG A 143 22.71 -25.61 7.23
CA ARG A 143 23.85 -25.89 6.35
C ARG A 143 24.92 -26.74 7.03
N GLY A 144 25.29 -27.84 6.36
CA GLY A 144 26.31 -28.79 6.78
C GLY A 144 27.74 -28.21 6.86
N TYR A 145 28.45 -28.70 7.88
CA TYR A 145 29.88 -28.97 8.09
C TYR A 145 31.03 -28.06 7.60
N GLU A 146 30.80 -26.85 7.09
CA GLU A 146 31.88 -25.85 7.00
C GLU A 146 31.40 -24.57 7.67
N GLN A 147 32.00 -24.13 8.79
CA GLN A 147 31.56 -22.93 9.53
C GLN A 147 31.38 -21.72 8.59
N PRO A 148 30.14 -21.25 8.34
CA PRO A 148 29.92 -19.99 7.65
C PRO A 148 29.14 -19.04 8.57
N VAL A 149 29.39 -17.74 8.50
CA VAL A 149 28.43 -16.77 9.04
C VAL A 149 27.07 -17.04 8.37
N SER A 150 26.10 -17.49 9.18
CA SER A 150 24.74 -17.83 8.74
C SER A 150 24.17 -16.76 7.80
N ALA A 151 23.33 -17.14 6.83
CA ALA A 151 22.59 -16.16 6.03
C ALA A 151 21.76 -15.23 6.94
N SER A 152 21.26 -15.76 8.06
CA SER A 152 20.71 -14.95 9.15
C SER A 152 21.75 -13.96 9.66
N ARG A 153 22.99 -14.36 10.00
CA ARG A 153 24.06 -13.42 10.40
C ARG A 153 24.34 -12.34 9.37
N ARG A 154 24.24 -12.60 8.07
CA ARG A 154 24.44 -11.57 7.03
C ARG A 154 23.30 -10.56 6.99
N LEU A 155 22.05 -11.05 6.99
CA LEU A 155 20.86 -10.19 7.11
C LEU A 155 20.87 -9.41 8.42
N ILE A 156 21.24 -10.06 9.53
CA ILE A 156 21.39 -9.45 10.86
C ILE A 156 22.47 -8.37 10.88
N THR A 157 23.60 -8.61 10.21
CA THR A 157 24.67 -7.61 10.10
C THR A 157 24.20 -6.39 9.30
N TRP A 158 23.43 -6.63 8.22
CA TRP A 158 22.82 -5.56 7.42
C TRP A 158 21.76 -4.76 8.20
N ILE A 159 20.82 -5.43 8.88
CA ILE A 159 19.81 -4.79 9.74
C ILE A 159 20.51 -4.01 10.87
N ARG A 160 21.59 -4.55 11.44
CA ARG A 160 22.38 -3.86 12.47
C ARG A 160 23.10 -2.62 11.94
N SER A 161 23.59 -2.62 10.69
CA SER A 161 24.14 -1.42 10.07
C SER A 161 23.07 -0.37 9.78
N GLU A 162 21.86 -0.79 9.41
CA GLU A 162 20.70 0.08 9.20
C GLU A 162 20.25 0.75 10.52
N MET A 163 20.16 -0.03 11.62
CA MET A 163 19.73 0.44 12.94
C MET A 163 20.76 1.29 13.71
N SER A 164 22.02 1.31 13.24
CA SER A 164 23.15 2.01 13.86
C SER A 164 23.54 3.30 13.12
N SER A 165 22.98 3.55 11.94
CA SER A 165 23.09 4.82 11.21
C SER A 165 22.05 5.81 11.71
#